data_AF-A0A803P854-F1
#
_entry.id   AF-A0A803P854-F1
#
_cell.length_a   1.000
_cell.length_b   1.000
_cell.length_c   1.000
_cell.angle_alpha   90.00
_cell.angle_beta   90.00
_cell.angle_gamma   90.00
#
_symmetry.space_group_name_H-M   'P 1'
#
loop_
_entity.id
_entity.type
_entity.pdbx_description
1 polymer ?
#
loop_
_entity_poly.entity_id
_entity_poly.type
_entity_poly.pdbx_seq_one_letter_code
_entity_poly.pdbx_strand_id
1 'polypeptide(L)'
;MKDYGVSVMLFSSHYLVDIEEEKIGRVLKLGSLKNAKIWNQMDVLIFNTWLWWYRNDSYRPKEFDCQKYGRPDHIYLKYRWQPNDCDLPRFDGGDFLKILKGKKIMFIGDSISLDHFESFLCLIHSAIPFDSEIIRETNGSVSSIIFKDYEVSVMLYSSHYLVDIVEEAIGRVLKLDSLNGGDVWKEMDVLIFNTWLWWYRSGETQPWDYVQDGDMILKDMDRMEAFQKGLTTWAKWVNTSVDIEKTRVIFQGISPSHYKGSEWGEPKVTNCGNETEPVSGSIYNGPLPKALFVLTDVLNQIQKPVHLLNITTLSQLRKDGHPSKYNAFKGMASLLTHSLFFIFTLITTSIHSINGAFAKQYLTEAKQMKRTEKMSHLHFYFHDILSGKKPSAVKIIESPLKAKGLTGFGVTFMVDDALTEKAEPTSKIVGRAQGIYSLASQSKTDVALLMVMNFVFIEGKYNGSTISILGRNPVLENVREMPLVGGTGLFRFARGYALVNTIHFDVKTGDAIVEYNVYVLHY
;
A
#
# COMPACT_ATOMS: atom_id res chain seq x y z
N MET A 1 20.34 2.62 2.84
CA MET A 1 19.70 3.08 4.10
C MET A 1 18.35 2.40 4.20
N LYS A 2 18.05 1.73 5.31
CA LYS A 2 16.75 1.05 5.53
C LYS A 2 15.73 2.16 5.80
N ASP A 3 14.81 2.43 4.88
CA ASP A 3 13.67 3.34 5.10
C ASP A 3 12.78 2.72 6.18
N TYR A 4 12.94 3.19 7.42
CA TYR A 4 11.97 2.94 8.48
C TYR A 4 10.91 4.02 8.30
N GLY A 5 9.73 3.60 7.82
CA GLY A 5 8.67 4.47 7.29
C GLY A 5 8.48 5.75 8.08
N VAL A 6 8.38 6.87 7.36
CA VAL A 6 8.06 8.17 7.93
C VAL A 6 6.56 8.23 8.19
N SER A 7 6.17 8.90 9.27
CA SER A 7 4.77 9.03 9.68
C SER A 7 4.46 10.51 9.79
N VAL A 8 3.55 11.00 8.96
CA VAL A 8 2.64 12.04 9.42
C VAL A 8 1.57 11.30 10.19
N MET A 9 1.66 11.35 11.51
CA MET A 9 0.64 10.69 12.30
C MET A 9 -0.66 11.51 12.21
N LEU A 10 -1.45 11.18 11.20
CA LEU A 10 -2.88 11.41 11.14
C LEU A 10 -3.58 10.04 11.25
N PHE A 11 -3.50 9.42 12.42
CA PHE A 11 -4.27 8.22 12.80
C PHE A 11 -3.77 6.84 12.38
N SER A 12 -4.00 5.93 13.32
CA SER A 12 -4.17 4.50 13.16
C SER A 12 -5.33 4.12 14.11
N SER A 13 -6.18 3.17 13.76
CA SER A 13 -7.40 2.83 14.52
C SER A 13 -7.47 1.32 14.77
N HIS A 14 -7.79 0.89 16.00
CA HIS A 14 -8.39 -0.43 16.30
C HIS A 14 -9.05 -0.45 17.70
N TYR A 15 -10.28 -0.98 17.73
CA TYR A 15 -11.06 -1.71 18.76
C TYR A 15 -12.46 -1.19 19.08
N LEU A 16 -13.42 -2.12 18.95
CA LEU A 16 -14.78 -2.07 19.48
C LEU A 16 -14.78 -2.59 20.93
N VAL A 17 -15.29 -1.82 21.89
CA VAL A 17 -15.88 -2.34 23.14
C VAL A 17 -17.05 -1.42 23.51
N ASP A 18 -18.28 -1.95 23.48
CA ASP A 18 -19.42 -1.42 24.25
C ASP A 18 -18.97 -1.21 25.69
N ILE A 19 -19.01 0.00 26.23
CA ILE A 19 -19.18 0.31 27.67
C ILE A 19 -19.28 1.83 27.83
N GLU A 20 -20.26 2.23 28.63
CA GLU A 20 -20.43 3.56 29.23
C GLU A 20 -19.11 4.18 29.72
N GLU A 21 -18.92 5.49 29.51
CA GLU A 21 -17.98 6.33 30.28
C GLU A 21 -16.62 5.71 30.70
N GLU A 22 -15.64 5.59 29.80
CA GLU A 22 -14.23 5.45 30.22
C GLU A 22 -13.31 6.54 29.66
N LYS A 23 -12.96 7.46 30.58
CA LYS A 23 -11.79 8.36 30.69
C LYS A 23 -10.93 8.59 29.45
N ILE A 24 -10.95 9.85 29.00
CA ILE A 24 -9.98 10.51 28.10
C ILE A 24 -8.54 9.99 28.33
N GLY A 25 -7.94 9.39 27.30
CA GLY A 25 -6.51 9.09 27.24
C GLY A 25 -5.68 10.37 27.22
N ARG A 26 -4.51 10.34 27.86
CA ARG A 26 -3.65 11.49 28.21
C ARG A 26 -3.59 12.58 27.14
N VAL A 27 -3.90 13.81 27.53
CA VAL A 27 -3.84 15.01 26.68
C VAL A 27 -2.40 15.53 26.58
N LEU A 28 -1.89 15.70 25.36
CA LEU A 28 -0.62 16.39 25.12
C LEU A 28 -0.88 17.90 24.97
N LYS A 29 -0.45 18.69 25.97
CA LYS A 29 -0.61 20.16 26.03
C LYS A 29 0.47 20.88 25.19
N LEU A 30 0.12 22.02 24.59
CA LEU A 30 0.93 22.69 23.57
C LEU A 30 1.50 24.04 23.99
N GLY A 31 2.77 24.10 24.37
CA GLY A 31 3.42 25.34 24.80
C GLY A 31 3.60 26.47 23.77
N SER A 32 3.33 26.29 22.46
CA SER A 32 3.77 27.26 21.43
C SER A 32 2.79 27.65 20.30
N LEU A 33 1.54 27.19 20.27
CA LEU A 33 0.56 27.68 19.29
C LEU A 33 -0.03 29.05 19.70
N LYS A 34 0.83 30.08 19.84
CA LYS A 34 0.34 31.46 19.88
C LYS A 34 -0.17 31.80 18.48
N ASN A 35 -1.45 32.15 18.38
CA ASN A 35 -2.17 32.54 17.15
C ASN A 35 -2.75 31.39 16.29
N ALA A 36 -3.15 30.27 16.89
CA ALA A 36 -4.12 29.38 16.25
C ALA A 36 -5.52 30.05 16.23
N LYS A 37 -5.68 31.10 15.41
CA LYS A 37 -7.01 31.46 14.90
C LYS A 37 -7.42 30.27 14.04
N ILE A 38 -8.26 29.40 14.59
CA ILE A 38 -8.89 28.27 13.90
C ILE A 38 -9.61 28.85 12.68
N TRP A 39 -8.99 28.79 11.50
CA TRP A 39 -9.62 29.27 10.27
C TRP A 39 -10.29 28.07 9.62
N ASN A 40 -11.52 27.81 10.07
CA ASN A 40 -12.44 26.80 9.53
C ASN A 40 -12.01 25.33 9.73
N GLN A 41 -12.98 24.43 9.71
CA GLN A 41 -12.89 23.02 10.10
C GLN A 41 -11.84 22.15 9.35
N MET A 42 -11.11 22.70 8.37
CA MET A 42 -9.97 22.00 7.77
C MET A 42 -8.75 21.89 8.70
N ASP A 43 -8.59 22.81 9.65
CA ASP A 43 -7.53 22.69 10.68
C ASP A 43 -7.88 21.59 11.70
N VAL A 44 -9.17 21.25 11.84
CA VAL A 44 -9.72 20.27 12.80
C VAL A 44 -9.50 18.82 12.33
N LEU A 45 -9.34 18.66 11.02
CA LEU A 45 -9.06 17.39 10.33
C LEU A 45 -7.77 16.72 10.82
N ILE A 46 -6.86 17.52 11.39
CA ILE A 46 -5.53 17.07 11.82
C ILE A 46 -5.46 16.62 13.27
N PHE A 47 -6.54 16.77 14.04
CA PHE A 47 -6.43 16.69 15.50
C PHE A 47 -7.44 15.83 16.25
N ASN A 48 -8.41 15.21 15.59
CA ASN A 48 -9.36 14.33 16.27
C ASN A 48 -8.97 12.85 16.21
N THR A 49 -8.23 12.38 17.22
CA THR A 49 -8.01 10.94 17.47
C THR A 49 -9.23 10.31 18.11
N TRP A 50 -10.34 10.31 17.42
CA TRP A 50 -11.44 9.41 17.73
C TRP A 50 -12.18 9.20 16.43
N LEU A 51 -11.99 8.06 15.79
CA LEU A 51 -13.09 7.36 15.12
C LEU A 51 -12.70 5.91 14.82
N TRP A 52 -13.69 5.09 15.08
CA TRP A 52 -13.65 3.66 15.26
C TRP A 52 -13.61 2.97 13.92
N TRP A 53 -13.10 1.74 13.87
CA TRP A 53 -13.53 0.84 12.81
C TRP A 53 -13.49 -0.65 13.14
N TYR A 54 -14.59 -1.27 12.73
CA TYR A 54 -14.76 -2.71 12.50
C TYR A 54 -15.83 -2.84 11.41
N ARG A 55 -15.53 -2.49 10.15
CA ARG A 55 -16.46 -2.77 9.04
C ARG A 55 -15.85 -2.73 7.63
N ASN A 56 -15.05 -3.76 7.31
CA ASN A 56 -14.70 -4.25 5.94
C ASN A 56 -13.29 -3.91 5.41
N ASP A 57 -12.40 -4.89 5.34
CA ASP A 57 -10.93 -4.80 5.14
C ASP A 57 -10.38 -4.08 3.87
N SER A 58 -11.21 -3.35 3.11
CA SER A 58 -10.94 -2.90 1.73
C SER A 58 -10.28 -1.52 1.58
N TYR A 59 -10.18 -0.71 2.63
CA TYR A 59 -9.62 0.67 2.55
C TYR A 59 -8.33 0.88 3.34
N ARG A 60 -7.82 -0.14 4.03
CA ARG A 60 -6.55 0.00 4.77
C ARG A 60 -5.37 -0.37 3.87
N PRO A 61 -4.47 0.58 3.60
CA PRO A 61 -3.19 0.31 2.96
C PRO A 61 -2.41 -0.65 3.84
N LYS A 62 -1.81 -1.66 3.22
CA LYS A 62 -1.08 -2.73 3.90
C LYS A 62 0.17 -2.18 4.61
N GLU A 63 0.59 -0.99 4.23
CA GLU A 63 1.74 -0.25 4.74
C GLU A 63 1.50 0.33 6.15
N PHE A 64 0.25 0.65 6.49
CA PHE A 64 -0.11 1.39 7.70
C PHE A 64 -0.97 0.59 8.70
N ASP A 65 -1.40 -0.63 8.34
CA ASP A 65 -2.14 -1.52 9.23
C ASP A 65 -1.23 -2.23 10.27
N CYS A 66 -0.62 -1.43 11.15
CA CYS A 66 0.40 -1.90 12.10
C CYS A 66 -0.08 -3.06 12.97
N GLN A 67 -1.35 -3.04 13.38
CA GLN A 67 -1.95 -4.08 14.22
C GLN A 67 -2.07 -5.40 13.44
N LYS A 68 -2.54 -5.36 12.19
CA LYS A 68 -2.57 -6.52 11.30
C LYS A 68 -1.17 -7.11 11.08
N TYR A 69 -0.13 -6.28 11.11
CA TYR A 69 1.26 -6.70 10.98
C TYR A 69 1.98 -6.90 12.33
N GLY A 70 1.23 -7.12 13.42
CA GLY A 70 1.74 -7.67 14.68
C GLY A 70 2.27 -6.64 15.69
N ARG A 71 1.91 -5.36 15.57
CA ARG A 71 2.20 -4.36 16.60
C ARG A 71 1.40 -4.68 17.87
N PRO A 72 2.03 -4.89 19.05
CA PRO A 72 1.30 -5.31 20.25
C PRO A 72 0.69 -4.15 21.03
N ASP A 73 1.32 -2.98 21.01
CA ASP A 73 0.88 -1.79 21.73
C ASP A 73 -0.23 -1.05 20.96
N HIS A 74 -1.16 -0.46 21.70
CA HIS A 74 -2.30 0.31 21.16
C HIS A 74 -2.31 1.76 21.65
N ILE A 75 -1.43 2.10 22.60
CA ILE A 75 -1.49 3.38 23.31
C ILE A 75 -1.18 4.56 22.37
N TYR A 76 -0.37 4.35 21.33
CA TYR A 76 -0.07 5.37 20.31
C TYR A 76 -1.34 5.86 19.57
N LEU A 77 -2.44 5.10 19.59
CA LEU A 77 -3.72 5.47 18.98
C LEU A 77 -4.56 6.40 19.84
N LYS A 78 -4.22 6.53 21.12
CA LYS A 78 -5.08 7.16 22.15
C LYS A 78 -4.66 8.60 22.48
N TYR A 79 -3.87 9.25 21.63
CA TYR A 79 -3.31 10.59 21.86
C TYR A 79 -3.92 11.65 20.95
N ARG A 80 -4.63 12.62 21.53
CA ARG A 80 -5.04 13.84 20.81
C ARG A 80 -4.12 15.01 21.14
N TRP A 81 -3.92 15.91 20.18
CA TRP A 81 -3.31 17.20 20.48
C TRP A 81 -4.33 18.15 21.08
N GLN A 82 -3.89 19.02 21.97
CA GLN A 82 -4.71 20.05 22.59
C GLN A 82 -3.94 21.38 22.57
N PRO A 83 -4.37 22.35 21.75
CA PRO A 83 -3.89 23.72 21.83
C PRO A 83 -4.14 24.29 23.23
N ASN A 84 -3.26 25.19 23.67
CA ASN A 84 -3.40 25.82 25.00
C ASN A 84 -4.56 26.81 25.06
N ASP A 85 -4.80 27.54 23.97
CA ASP A 85 -5.68 28.71 23.96
C ASP A 85 -7.10 28.39 23.45
N CYS A 86 -7.36 27.15 23.02
CA CYS A 86 -8.66 26.72 22.52
C CYS A 86 -8.84 25.21 22.61
N ASP A 87 -10.10 24.79 22.72
CA ASP A 87 -10.49 23.40 22.48
C ASP A 87 -10.71 23.16 21.00
N LEU A 88 -10.14 22.07 20.51
CA LEU A 88 -10.43 21.61 19.16
C LEU A 88 -11.85 21.02 19.14
N PRO A 89 -12.71 21.47 18.22
CA PRO A 89 -14.04 20.90 18.08
C PRO A 89 -13.92 19.42 17.67
N ARG A 90 -14.89 18.61 18.09
CA ARG A 90 -14.98 17.21 17.65
C ARG A 90 -15.20 17.17 16.14
N PHE A 91 -14.48 16.28 15.45
CA PHE A 91 -14.66 16.07 14.02
C PHE A 91 -16.00 15.37 13.77
N ASP A 92 -16.81 15.95 12.90
CA ASP A 92 -18.03 15.36 12.37
C ASP A 92 -17.86 15.25 10.85
N GLY A 93 -17.65 14.03 10.36
CA GLY A 93 -17.40 13.83 8.93
C GLY A 93 -18.63 14.08 8.05
N GLY A 94 -19.84 13.95 8.60
CA GLY A 94 -21.07 14.21 7.85
C GLY A 94 -21.26 15.71 7.60
N ASP A 95 -21.13 16.53 8.64
CA ASP A 95 -21.16 17.99 8.50
C ASP A 95 -19.99 18.50 7.67
N PHE A 96 -18.82 17.90 7.83
CA PHE A 96 -17.66 18.23 7.02
C PHE A 96 -17.90 17.96 5.52
N LEU A 97 -18.47 16.80 5.16
CA LEU A 97 -18.83 16.50 3.77
C LEU A 97 -19.94 17.41 3.22
N LYS A 98 -20.91 17.83 4.04
CA LYS A 98 -21.92 18.83 3.63
C LYS A 98 -21.29 20.18 3.30
N ILE A 99 -20.31 20.62 4.09
CA ILE A 99 -19.56 21.87 3.82
C ILE A 99 -18.77 21.76 2.51
N LEU A 100 -18.24 20.58 2.23
CA LEU A 100 -17.50 20.30 1.01
C LEU A 100 -18.38 19.94 -0.18
N LYS A 101 -19.71 19.98 -0.08
CA LYS A 101 -20.58 19.49 -1.14
C LYS A 101 -20.22 20.10 -2.50
N GLY A 102 -19.99 19.25 -3.50
CA GLY A 102 -19.59 19.63 -4.86
C GLY A 102 -18.12 20.07 -5.02
N LYS A 103 -17.28 19.93 -3.98
CA LYS A 103 -15.88 20.40 -3.97
C LYS A 103 -14.89 19.32 -4.36
N LYS A 104 -13.76 19.77 -4.92
CA LYS A 104 -12.60 18.95 -5.31
C LYS A 104 -11.41 19.27 -4.41
N ILE A 105 -10.90 18.25 -3.74
CA ILE A 105 -9.72 18.31 -2.86
C ILE A 105 -8.62 17.48 -3.48
N MET A 106 -7.41 18.01 -3.53
CA MET A 106 -6.26 17.27 -4.02
C MET A 106 -5.09 17.34 -3.05
N PHE A 107 -4.52 16.18 -2.75
CA PHE A 107 -3.26 15.99 -2.05
C PHE A 107 -2.15 15.86 -3.09
N ILE A 108 -1.11 16.70 -3.00
CA ILE A 108 -0.03 16.77 -3.98
C ILE A 108 1.30 16.66 -3.26
N GLY A 109 2.08 15.63 -3.60
CA GLY A 109 3.40 15.52 -2.97
C GLY A 109 4.05 14.17 -3.02
N ASP A 110 4.94 13.96 -2.04
CA ASP A 110 5.62 12.69 -1.83
C ASP A 110 4.74 11.66 -1.10
N SER A 111 5.34 10.53 -0.71
CA SER A 111 4.61 9.45 -0.03
C SER A 111 3.90 9.91 1.26
N ILE A 112 4.28 11.02 1.87
CA ILE A 112 3.56 11.58 3.01
C ILE A 112 2.21 12.19 2.61
N SER A 113 2.07 12.67 1.37
CA SER A 113 0.75 13.08 0.87
C SER A 113 -0.19 11.89 0.70
N LEU A 114 0.35 10.70 0.37
CA LEU A 114 -0.42 9.46 0.36
C LEU A 114 -0.91 9.12 1.78
N ASP A 115 -0.03 9.16 2.79
CA ASP A 115 -0.41 8.93 4.19
C ASP A 115 -1.56 9.86 4.64
N HIS A 116 -1.45 11.15 4.33
CA HIS A 116 -2.48 12.14 4.68
C HIS A 116 -3.77 11.91 3.90
N PHE A 117 -3.68 11.64 2.60
CA PHE A 117 -4.83 11.30 1.76
C PHE A 117 -5.59 10.09 2.32
N GLU A 118 -4.89 9.01 2.66
CA GLU A 118 -5.50 7.78 3.17
C GLU A 118 -6.14 7.98 4.55
N SER A 119 -5.47 8.75 5.42
CA SER A 119 -6.03 9.18 6.69
C SER A 119 -7.34 9.97 6.52
N PHE A 120 -7.31 10.97 5.63
CA PHE A 120 -8.46 11.80 5.31
C PHE A 120 -9.63 10.96 4.80
N LEU A 121 -9.35 10.01 3.89
CA LEU A 121 -10.35 9.06 3.40
C LEU A 121 -10.95 8.21 4.51
N CYS A 122 -10.12 7.70 5.44
CA CYS A 122 -10.61 6.92 6.56
C CYS A 122 -11.57 7.72 7.45
N LEU A 123 -11.24 9.00 7.72
CA LEU A 123 -12.07 9.88 8.53
C LEU A 123 -13.45 10.12 7.89
N ILE A 124 -13.49 10.51 6.61
CA ILE A 124 -14.76 10.80 5.94
C ILE A 124 -15.56 9.53 5.66
N HIS A 125 -14.91 8.43 5.28
CA HIS A 125 -15.58 7.14 5.05
C HIS A 125 -16.23 6.61 6.33
N SER A 126 -15.67 6.93 7.51
CA SER A 126 -16.28 6.54 8.79
C SER A 126 -17.59 7.26 9.11
N ALA A 127 -17.86 8.39 8.43
CA ALA A 127 -18.99 9.27 8.73
C ALA A 127 -20.16 9.16 7.72
N ILE A 128 -20.02 8.33 6.68
CA ILE A 128 -21.05 8.14 5.66
C ILE A 128 -21.81 6.81 5.84
N PRO A 129 -23.08 6.71 5.40
CA PRO A 129 -23.83 5.46 5.38
C PRO A 129 -23.11 4.32 4.66
N PHE A 130 -23.37 3.07 5.07
CA PHE A 130 -22.71 1.89 4.51
C PHE A 130 -23.03 1.66 3.03
N ASP A 131 -24.22 2.07 2.60
CA ASP A 131 -24.74 1.98 1.24
C ASP A 131 -24.42 3.20 0.38
N SER A 132 -23.64 4.17 0.89
CA SER A 132 -23.22 5.34 0.12
C SER A 132 -22.42 4.92 -1.11
N GLU A 133 -22.73 5.51 -2.26
CA GLU A 133 -22.03 5.22 -3.50
C GLU A 133 -20.67 5.94 -3.53
N ILE A 134 -19.60 5.16 -3.69
CA ILE A 134 -18.23 5.66 -3.83
C ILE A 134 -17.63 5.21 -5.15
N ILE A 135 -17.22 6.15 -5.99
CA ILE A 135 -16.53 5.86 -7.26
C ILE A 135 -15.03 5.99 -7.03
N ARG A 136 -14.26 5.07 -7.60
CA ARG A 136 -12.80 5.12 -7.61
C ARG A 136 -12.32 5.18 -9.05
N GLU A 137 -11.51 6.19 -9.35
CA GLU A 137 -10.99 6.41 -10.69
C GLU A 137 -9.48 6.63 -10.62
N THR A 138 -8.77 6.15 -11.62
CA THR A 138 -7.35 6.45 -11.80
C THR A 138 -7.17 6.95 -13.22
N ASN A 139 -6.72 8.20 -13.35
CA ASN A 139 -6.46 8.82 -14.63
C ASN A 139 -5.03 9.37 -14.64
N GLY A 140 -4.13 8.67 -15.36
CA GLY A 140 -2.71 8.99 -15.37
C GLY A 140 -2.11 8.94 -13.96
N SER A 141 -1.56 10.07 -13.51
CA SER A 141 -0.93 10.23 -12.19
C SER A 141 -1.92 10.60 -11.06
N VAL A 142 -3.23 10.67 -11.37
CA VAL A 142 -4.27 11.10 -10.43
C VAL A 142 -5.14 9.92 -10.00
N SER A 143 -5.16 9.65 -8.70
CA SER A 143 -6.12 8.73 -8.09
C SER A 143 -7.24 9.52 -7.45
N SER A 144 -8.49 9.25 -7.81
CA SER A 144 -9.68 9.99 -7.36
C SER A 144 -10.67 9.07 -6.65
N ILE A 145 -11.21 9.55 -5.53
CA ILE A 145 -12.30 8.94 -4.78
C ILE A 145 -13.45 9.94 -4.73
N ILE A 146 -14.63 9.54 -5.21
CA ILE A 146 -15.80 10.40 -5.32
C ILE A 146 -16.90 9.89 -4.41
N PHE A 147 -17.32 10.72 -3.45
CA PHE A 147 -18.43 10.47 -2.54
C PHE A 147 -19.70 11.03 -3.18
N LYS A 148 -20.49 10.17 -3.84
CA LYS A 148 -21.54 10.59 -4.77
C LYS A 148 -22.65 11.39 -4.10
N ASP A 149 -23.07 10.99 -2.90
CA ASP A 149 -24.14 11.65 -2.15
C ASP A 149 -23.81 13.12 -1.80
N TYR A 150 -22.52 13.45 -1.75
CA TYR A 150 -22.02 14.78 -1.44
C TYR A 150 -21.35 15.45 -2.65
N GLU A 151 -21.23 14.76 -3.79
CA GLU A 151 -20.50 15.25 -4.96
C GLU A 151 -19.06 15.71 -4.62
N VAL A 152 -18.45 15.13 -3.57
CA VAL A 152 -17.11 15.47 -3.11
C VAL A 152 -16.11 14.58 -3.80
N SER A 153 -15.08 15.17 -4.41
CA SER A 153 -13.96 14.42 -4.99
C SER A 153 -12.69 14.65 -4.19
N VAL A 154 -12.05 13.56 -3.75
CA VAL A 154 -10.77 13.59 -3.04
C VAL A 154 -9.75 12.91 -3.92
N MET A 155 -8.65 13.60 -4.23
CA MET A 155 -7.68 13.19 -5.22
C MET A 155 -6.28 13.14 -4.63
N LEU A 156 -5.46 12.23 -5.13
CA LEU A 156 -4.03 12.15 -4.87
C LEU A 156 -3.28 12.35 -6.19
N TYR A 157 -2.37 13.31 -6.21
CA TYR A 157 -1.42 13.55 -7.29
C TYR A 157 0.00 13.31 -6.77
N SER A 158 0.65 12.24 -7.23
CA SER A 158 2.03 11.97 -6.81
C SER A 158 3.02 12.91 -7.51
N SER A 159 3.63 13.80 -6.75
CA SER A 159 4.72 14.67 -7.20
C SER A 159 5.73 14.85 -6.07
N HIS A 160 6.68 13.92 -5.97
CA HIS A 160 7.58 13.82 -4.82
C HIS A 160 8.40 15.09 -4.57
N TYR A 161 8.73 15.82 -5.63
CA TYR A 161 9.57 17.02 -5.60
C TYR A 161 8.77 18.29 -5.95
N LEU A 162 7.48 18.16 -6.24
CA LEU A 162 6.63 19.15 -6.92
C LEU A 162 7.08 19.46 -8.34
N VAL A 163 8.37 19.79 -8.52
CA VAL A 163 9.05 20.00 -9.80
C VAL A 163 9.37 18.69 -10.52
N ASP A 164 9.63 18.79 -11.82
CA ASP A 164 9.68 17.64 -12.71
C ASP A 164 11.03 16.91 -12.69
N ILE A 165 10.98 15.58 -12.82
CA ILE A 165 12.10 14.77 -13.27
C ILE A 165 11.79 14.30 -14.69
N VAL A 166 12.67 14.62 -15.63
CA VAL A 166 12.48 14.33 -17.07
C VAL A 166 13.57 13.40 -17.56
N GLU A 167 13.21 12.39 -18.34
CA GLU A 167 14.17 11.54 -19.04
C GLU A 167 14.73 12.31 -20.26
N GLU A 168 16.01 12.66 -20.21
CA GLU A 168 16.74 13.33 -21.29
C GLU A 168 17.78 12.38 -21.90
N ALA A 169 18.39 12.76 -23.03
CA ALA A 169 19.44 11.96 -23.66
C ALA A 169 20.66 11.69 -22.75
N ILE A 170 20.88 12.56 -21.76
CA ILE A 170 21.95 12.45 -20.77
C ILE A 170 21.58 11.60 -19.54
N GLY A 171 20.31 11.19 -19.41
CA GLY A 171 19.74 10.50 -18.26
C GLY A 171 18.60 11.27 -17.61
N ARG A 172 18.21 10.88 -16.39
CA ARG A 172 17.12 11.53 -15.64
C ARG A 172 17.58 12.86 -15.08
N VAL A 173 16.86 13.94 -15.38
CA VAL A 173 17.21 15.30 -14.96
C VAL A 173 16.11 15.85 -14.05
N LEU A 174 16.47 16.20 -12.81
CA LEU A 174 15.61 16.98 -11.92
C LEU A 174 15.65 18.44 -12.37
N LYS A 175 14.57 18.95 -12.96
CA LYS A 175 14.47 20.31 -13.49
C LYS A 175 13.84 21.22 -12.44
N LEU A 176 14.65 22.05 -11.78
CA LEU A 176 14.20 22.86 -10.64
C LEU A 176 13.27 24.01 -11.02
N ASP A 177 13.18 24.35 -12.31
CA ASP A 177 12.36 25.42 -12.89
C ASP A 177 11.15 24.90 -13.70
N SER A 178 10.90 23.58 -13.68
CA SER A 178 9.81 22.95 -14.42
C SER A 178 8.72 22.42 -13.48
N LEU A 179 7.46 22.69 -13.82
CA LEU A 179 6.30 22.32 -12.99
C LEU A 179 5.08 21.92 -13.85
N ASN A 180 5.26 20.94 -14.74
CA ASN A 180 4.24 20.53 -15.72
C ASN A 180 2.95 20.01 -15.07
N GLY A 181 3.03 19.43 -13.87
CA GLY A 181 1.85 18.99 -13.12
C GLY A 181 0.90 20.12 -12.72
N GLY A 182 1.35 21.38 -12.76
CA GLY A 182 0.62 22.54 -12.29
C GLY A 182 -0.72 22.79 -12.99
N ASP A 183 -0.89 22.38 -14.24
CA ASP A 183 -2.16 22.58 -14.96
C ASP A 183 -3.31 21.75 -14.38
N VAL A 184 -3.00 20.55 -13.85
CA VAL A 184 -3.99 19.65 -13.25
C VAL A 184 -4.54 20.22 -11.94
N TRP A 185 -3.74 21.01 -11.22
CA TRP A 185 -4.08 21.52 -9.89
C TRP A 185 -5.06 22.71 -9.93
N LYS A 186 -5.12 23.44 -11.05
CA LYS A 186 -5.94 24.67 -11.21
C LYS A 186 -7.44 24.43 -11.02
N GLU A 187 -7.90 23.20 -11.24
CA GLU A 187 -9.32 22.87 -11.17
C GLU A 187 -9.83 22.57 -9.76
N MET A 188 -8.96 22.59 -8.75
CA MET A 188 -9.28 22.17 -7.38
C MET A 188 -9.80 23.33 -6.52
N ASP A 189 -10.72 23.02 -5.62
CA ASP A 189 -11.18 23.96 -4.59
C ASP A 189 -10.23 23.99 -3.38
N VAL A 190 -9.54 22.87 -3.11
CA VAL A 190 -8.56 22.76 -2.03
C VAL A 190 -7.34 21.99 -2.51
N LEU A 191 -6.18 22.62 -2.35
CA LEU A 191 -4.87 22.02 -2.66
C LEU A 191 -4.09 21.83 -1.37
N ILE A 192 -3.64 20.60 -1.11
CA ILE A 192 -2.85 20.23 0.06
C ILE A 192 -1.51 19.71 -0.43
N PHE A 193 -0.48 20.56 -0.35
CA PHE A 193 0.87 20.24 -0.80
C PHE A 193 1.72 19.66 0.33
N ASN A 194 2.59 18.71 0.00
CA ASN A 194 3.70 18.31 0.86
C ASN A 194 4.90 17.88 0.02
N THR A 195 6.10 18.25 0.46
CA THR A 195 7.31 17.67 -0.11
C THR A 195 8.48 17.87 0.87
N TRP A 196 9.26 16.82 1.10
CA TRP A 196 10.58 16.88 1.75
C TRP A 196 11.25 15.50 1.82
N LEU A 197 10.47 14.46 2.11
CA LEU A 197 10.96 13.13 2.45
C LEU A 197 11.87 12.55 1.37
N TRP A 198 11.62 12.89 0.12
CA TRP A 198 12.37 12.36 -1.01
C TRP A 198 13.59 13.21 -1.39
N TRP A 199 13.70 14.44 -0.87
CA TRP A 199 14.77 15.37 -1.24
C TRP A 199 16.14 14.95 -0.73
N TYR A 200 16.25 14.32 0.44
CA TYR A 200 17.56 13.94 0.99
C TYR A 200 18.18 12.69 0.34
N ARG A 201 17.47 12.03 -0.59
CA ARG A 201 17.96 10.81 -1.25
C ARG A 201 19.23 11.11 -2.04
N SER A 202 20.19 10.18 -1.93
CA SER A 202 21.50 10.28 -2.56
C SER A 202 22.02 8.89 -2.94
N GLY A 203 23.07 8.85 -3.76
CA GLY A 203 23.66 7.61 -4.24
C GLY A 203 22.65 6.76 -5.01
N GLU A 204 22.61 5.46 -4.72
CA GLU A 204 21.72 4.50 -5.42
C GLU A 204 20.22 4.78 -5.26
N THR A 205 19.83 5.53 -4.22
CA THR A 205 18.41 5.86 -3.95
C THR A 205 17.96 7.15 -4.63
N GLN A 206 18.87 7.87 -5.28
CA GLN A 206 18.60 9.12 -5.97
C GLN A 206 17.81 8.88 -7.27
N PRO A 207 16.64 9.50 -7.45
CA PRO A 207 15.82 9.28 -8.64
C PRO A 207 16.23 10.08 -9.87
N TRP A 208 17.19 11.01 -9.74
CA TRP A 208 17.79 11.74 -10.86
C TRP A 208 19.29 11.43 -11.00
N ASP A 209 19.79 11.57 -12.22
CA ASP A 209 21.21 11.44 -12.56
C ASP A 209 21.92 12.79 -12.65
N TYR A 210 21.15 13.87 -12.87
CA TYR A 210 21.57 15.27 -12.97
C TYR A 210 20.53 16.22 -12.39
N VAL A 211 20.94 17.42 -12.01
CA VAL A 211 20.07 18.53 -11.58
C VAL A 211 20.24 19.69 -12.54
N GLN A 212 19.14 20.22 -13.06
CA GLN A 212 19.13 21.41 -13.90
C GLN A 212 18.67 22.63 -13.10
N ASP A 213 19.47 23.69 -13.15
CA ASP A 213 19.23 25.00 -12.54
C ASP A 213 19.37 26.09 -13.61
N GLY A 214 18.23 26.48 -14.19
CA GLY A 214 18.20 27.31 -15.39
C GLY A 214 18.90 26.60 -16.55
N ASP A 215 19.91 27.25 -17.12
CA ASP A 215 20.70 26.71 -18.24
C ASP A 215 21.84 25.77 -17.80
N MET A 216 22.10 25.65 -16.49
CA MET A 216 23.19 24.83 -15.96
C MET A 216 22.72 23.40 -15.66
N ILE A 217 23.46 22.41 -16.15
CA ILE A 217 23.27 21.00 -15.81
C ILE A 217 24.41 20.56 -14.90
N LEU A 218 24.07 20.23 -13.66
CA LEU A 218 25.00 19.80 -12.63
C LEU A 218 24.86 18.30 -12.39
N LYS A 219 25.97 17.64 -12.03
CA LYS A 219 25.91 16.23 -11.66
C LYS A 219 25.08 16.01 -10.39
N ASP A 220 25.20 16.95 -9.46
CA ASP A 220 24.39 16.99 -8.25
C ASP A 220 24.37 18.40 -7.65
N MET A 221 23.53 18.63 -6.63
CA MET A 221 23.36 19.90 -5.93
C MET A 221 23.15 19.69 -4.43
N ASP A 222 23.50 20.71 -3.61
CA ASP A 222 23.10 20.74 -2.20
C ASP A 222 21.58 20.62 -2.05
N ARG A 223 21.14 19.84 -1.06
CA ARG A 223 19.73 19.47 -0.90
C ARG A 223 18.88 20.65 -0.43
N MET A 224 19.44 21.56 0.37
CA MET A 224 18.72 22.76 0.81
C MET A 224 18.59 23.75 -0.34
N GLU A 225 19.66 23.92 -1.13
CA GLU A 225 19.63 24.77 -2.32
C GLU A 225 18.64 24.26 -3.37
N ALA A 226 18.70 22.96 -3.70
CA ALA A 226 17.78 22.35 -4.65
C ALA A 226 16.33 22.46 -4.16
N PHE A 227 16.09 22.19 -2.87
CA PHE A 227 14.77 22.32 -2.26
C PHE A 227 14.24 23.76 -2.32
N GLN A 228 15.08 24.74 -1.98
CA GLN A 228 14.73 26.16 -2.05
C GLN A 228 14.35 26.56 -3.48
N LYS A 229 15.15 26.18 -4.47
CA LYS A 229 14.91 26.50 -5.89
C LYS A 229 13.62 25.86 -6.41
N GLY A 230 13.45 24.55 -6.19
CA GLY A 230 12.23 23.85 -6.62
C GLY A 230 10.97 24.40 -5.94
N LEU A 231 11.04 24.67 -4.64
CA LEU A 231 9.91 25.26 -3.91
C LEU A 231 9.64 26.72 -4.35
N THR A 232 10.67 27.47 -4.73
CA THR A 232 10.51 28.80 -5.32
C THR A 232 9.77 28.75 -6.66
N THR A 233 10.01 27.72 -7.48
CA THR A 233 9.24 27.47 -8.71
C THR A 233 7.78 27.17 -8.42
N TRP A 234 7.50 26.32 -7.43
CA TRP A 234 6.13 26.09 -6.97
C TRP A 234 5.47 27.38 -6.43
N ALA A 235 6.18 28.18 -5.64
CA ALA A 235 5.69 29.46 -5.13
C ALA A 235 5.34 30.46 -6.24
N LYS A 236 6.15 30.51 -7.30
CA LYS A 236 5.83 31.29 -8.52
C LYS A 236 4.55 30.77 -9.16
N TRP A 237 4.37 29.46 -9.30
CA TRP A 237 3.14 28.88 -9.82
C TRP A 237 1.92 29.24 -8.97
N VAL A 238 2.03 29.22 -7.63
CA VAL A 238 0.94 29.67 -6.74
C VAL A 238 0.55 31.10 -7.07
N ASN A 239 1.52 32.01 -7.09
CA ASN A 239 1.29 33.43 -7.39
C ASN A 239 0.64 33.67 -8.76
N THR A 240 1.02 32.90 -9.79
CA THR A 240 0.52 33.13 -11.16
C THR A 240 -0.77 32.38 -11.47
N SER A 241 -0.98 31.20 -10.91
CA SER A 241 -2.00 30.24 -11.39
C SER A 241 -3.16 30.02 -10.44
N VAL A 242 -3.00 30.23 -9.13
CA VAL A 242 -4.07 29.95 -8.15
C VAL A 242 -5.12 31.06 -8.18
N ASP A 243 -6.38 30.71 -8.38
CA ASP A 243 -7.50 31.62 -8.17
C ASP A 243 -7.91 31.60 -6.69
N ILE A 244 -7.67 32.71 -5.97
CA ILE A 244 -7.90 32.79 -4.52
C ILE A 244 -9.38 32.89 -4.15
N GLU A 245 -10.26 33.25 -5.09
CA GLU A 245 -11.71 33.28 -4.87
C GLU A 245 -12.30 31.87 -4.87
N LYS A 246 -11.65 30.93 -5.57
CA LYS A 246 -12.05 29.53 -5.70
C LYS A 246 -11.25 28.60 -4.79
N THR A 247 -9.93 28.75 -4.77
CA THR A 247 -9.00 27.72 -4.32
C THR A 247 -8.32 28.11 -3.02
N ARG A 248 -8.41 27.22 -2.02
CA ARG A 248 -7.61 27.30 -0.80
C ARG A 248 -6.34 26.47 -0.94
N VAL A 249 -5.19 27.06 -0.58
CA VAL A 249 -3.89 26.39 -0.65
C VAL A 249 -3.36 26.14 0.76
N ILE A 250 -3.08 24.88 1.05
CA ILE A 250 -2.47 24.41 2.30
C ILE A 250 -1.14 23.77 1.95
N PHE A 251 -0.10 24.09 2.71
CA PHE A 251 1.18 23.37 2.66
C PHE A 251 1.38 22.66 4.00
N GLN A 252 1.47 21.34 3.97
CA GLN A 252 1.76 20.55 5.14
C GLN A 252 3.24 20.69 5.52
N GLY A 253 3.47 21.01 6.80
CA GLY A 253 4.80 21.11 7.37
C GLY A 253 5.64 19.85 7.21
N ILE A 254 6.93 20.00 7.48
CA ILE A 254 7.94 18.95 7.31
C ILE A 254 7.65 17.78 8.25
N SER A 255 7.49 16.58 7.68
CA SER A 255 7.37 15.36 8.47
C SER A 255 8.75 14.93 9.00
N PRO A 256 8.92 14.74 10.33
CA PRO A 256 10.19 14.36 10.91
C PRO A 256 10.47 12.87 10.77
N SER A 257 11.73 12.50 10.98
CA SER A 257 12.17 11.11 11.10
C SER A 257 12.79 10.88 12.48
N HIS A 258 12.67 9.67 13.02
CA HIS A 258 13.13 9.33 14.37
C HIS A 258 14.23 8.25 14.32
N TYR A 259 15.43 8.66 13.91
CA TYR A 259 16.59 7.76 13.78
C TYR A 259 17.58 7.83 14.94
N LYS A 260 17.48 8.84 15.82
CA LYS A 260 18.49 9.07 16.87
C LYS A 260 17.82 9.38 18.20
N GLY A 261 17.87 8.44 19.14
CA GLY A 261 17.25 8.61 20.45
C GLY A 261 17.82 9.74 21.28
N SER A 262 19.06 10.16 21.00
CA SER A 262 19.64 11.38 21.57
C SER A 262 18.77 12.62 21.34
N GLU A 263 17.98 12.68 20.27
CA GLU A 263 17.08 13.80 19.97
C GLU A 263 15.85 13.86 20.89
N TRP A 264 15.53 12.77 21.59
CA TRP A 264 14.46 12.71 22.59
C TRP A 264 14.96 12.30 23.98
N GLY A 265 16.24 12.48 24.26
CA GLY A 265 16.82 12.25 25.60
C GLY A 265 17.22 10.80 25.90
N GLU A 266 17.22 9.92 24.90
CA GLU A 266 17.55 8.50 25.03
C GLU A 266 18.75 8.12 24.14
N PRO A 267 19.98 8.53 24.48
CA PRO A 267 21.15 8.42 23.59
C PRO A 267 21.54 6.99 23.20
N LYS A 268 21.08 5.98 23.93
CA LYS A 268 21.31 4.56 23.62
C LYS A 268 20.35 4.00 22.55
N VAL A 269 19.26 4.72 22.26
CA VAL A 269 18.26 4.31 21.26
C VAL A 269 18.70 4.78 19.88
N THR A 270 18.66 3.88 18.89
CA THR A 270 19.20 4.11 17.54
C THR A 270 18.14 4.16 16.45
N ASN A 271 16.86 4.09 16.80
CA ASN A 271 15.69 4.25 15.92
C ASN A 271 14.40 4.23 16.77
N CYS A 272 13.26 4.57 16.15
CA CYS A 272 11.94 4.51 16.77
C CYS A 272 11.34 3.10 16.91
N GLY A 273 12.13 2.04 16.70
CA GLY A 273 11.60 0.70 16.43
C GLY A 273 10.83 0.06 17.59
N ASN A 274 11.15 0.45 18.81
CA ASN A 274 10.57 -0.05 20.07
C ASN A 274 9.84 1.05 20.85
N GLU A 275 9.64 2.23 20.26
CA GLU A 275 9.00 3.36 20.92
C GLU A 275 7.48 3.17 20.94
N THR A 276 6.88 3.23 22.13
CA THR A 276 5.44 2.98 22.33
C THR A 276 4.68 4.20 22.87
N GLU A 277 5.40 5.19 23.40
CA GLU A 277 4.85 6.44 23.90
C GLU A 277 5.53 7.65 23.27
N PRO A 278 4.81 8.78 23.13
CA PRO A 278 5.38 10.03 22.64
C PRO A 278 6.42 10.57 23.62
N VAL A 279 7.18 11.57 23.15
CA VAL A 279 8.01 12.39 24.02
C VAL A 279 7.10 13.13 24.99
N SER A 280 7.41 13.04 26.28
CA SER A 280 6.62 13.69 27.33
C SER A 280 6.79 15.21 27.29
N GLY A 281 5.68 15.92 27.48
CA GLY A 281 5.65 17.39 27.48
C GLY A 281 5.44 17.98 26.08
N SER A 282 5.86 19.23 25.91
CA SER A 282 5.64 20.01 24.69
C SER A 282 6.94 20.42 23.99
N ILE A 283 8.08 19.88 24.43
CA ILE A 283 9.41 20.27 23.97
C ILE A 283 10.10 19.02 23.42
N TYR A 284 10.56 19.11 22.18
CA TYR A 284 11.45 18.12 21.57
C TYR A 284 12.88 18.64 21.68
N ASN A 285 13.80 17.81 22.18
CA ASN A 285 15.19 18.24 22.45
C ASN A 285 16.05 18.30 21.18
N GLY A 286 15.65 17.59 20.12
CA GLY A 286 16.33 17.62 18.83
C GLY A 286 16.06 18.91 18.05
N PRO A 287 16.89 19.21 17.03
CA PRO A 287 16.73 20.40 16.21
C PRO A 287 15.47 20.30 15.34
N LEU A 288 14.93 21.46 14.94
CA LEU A 288 13.96 21.51 13.85
C LEU A 288 14.64 21.08 12.53
N PRO A 289 13.92 20.41 11.62
CA PRO A 289 14.45 20.07 10.31
C PRO A 289 14.88 21.33 9.54
N LYS A 290 16.08 21.33 8.94
CA LYS A 290 16.57 22.48 8.15
C LYS A 290 15.60 22.89 7.04
N ALA A 291 14.95 21.91 6.42
CA ALA A 291 13.94 22.12 5.39
C ALA A 291 12.73 22.94 5.86
N LEU A 292 12.42 22.95 7.17
CA LEU A 292 11.32 23.76 7.70
C LEU A 292 11.63 25.25 7.53
N PHE A 293 12.88 25.66 7.75
CA PHE A 293 13.29 27.05 7.57
C PHE A 293 13.23 27.47 6.10
N VAL A 294 13.71 26.60 5.19
CA VAL A 294 13.59 26.84 3.73
C VAL A 294 12.13 26.97 3.32
N LEU A 295 11.26 26.09 3.82
CA LEU A 295 9.82 26.15 3.57
C LEU A 295 9.22 27.46 4.06
N THR A 296 9.47 27.87 5.31
CA THR A 296 8.94 29.12 5.84
C THR A 296 9.46 30.34 5.10
N ASP A 297 10.73 30.35 4.70
CA ASP A 297 11.34 31.45 3.96
C ASP A 297 10.71 31.61 2.57
N VAL A 298 10.41 30.50 1.88
CA VAL A 298 9.72 30.54 0.58
C VAL A 298 8.26 30.95 0.75
N LEU A 299 7.54 30.42 1.75
CA LEU A 299 6.15 30.80 2.01
C LEU A 299 5.99 32.30 2.30
N ASN A 300 6.93 32.91 3.03
CA ASN A 300 6.94 34.34 3.32
C ASN A 300 7.12 35.23 2.08
N GLN A 301 7.55 34.66 0.94
CA GLN A 301 7.72 35.37 -0.32
C GLN A 301 6.50 35.24 -1.25
N ILE A 302 5.51 34.42 -0.89
CA ILE A 302 4.30 34.22 -1.69
C ILE A 302 3.34 35.40 -1.44
N GLN A 303 2.81 35.97 -2.52
CA GLN A 303 1.87 37.08 -2.47
C GLN A 303 0.45 36.61 -2.19
N LYS A 304 0.08 35.44 -2.75
CA LYS A 304 -1.22 34.80 -2.49
C LYS A 304 -1.21 34.03 -1.16
N PRO A 305 -2.36 33.96 -0.47
CA PRO A 305 -2.44 33.28 0.81
C PRO A 305 -2.17 31.78 0.67
N VAL A 306 -1.19 31.28 1.42
CA VAL A 306 -0.94 29.85 1.62
C VAL A 306 -0.96 29.57 3.12
N HIS A 307 -1.76 28.61 3.53
CA HIS A 307 -1.80 28.19 4.93
C HIS A 307 -0.73 27.13 5.20
N LEU A 308 0.25 27.44 6.05
CA LEU A 308 1.18 26.45 6.56
C LEU A 308 0.49 25.64 7.67
N LEU A 309 0.21 24.38 7.38
CA LEU A 309 -0.18 23.42 8.41
C LEU A 309 1.08 23.01 9.20
N ASN A 310 1.38 23.78 10.25
CA ASN A 310 2.61 23.63 11.03
C ASN A 310 2.52 22.49 12.05
N ILE A 311 2.69 21.26 11.57
CA ILE A 311 2.66 20.04 12.39
C ILE A 311 4.04 19.45 12.69
N THR A 312 5.14 20.10 12.29
CA THR A 312 6.48 19.50 12.39
C THR A 312 6.87 19.14 13.82
N THR A 313 6.80 20.09 14.76
CA THR A 313 7.16 19.81 16.17
C THR A 313 6.16 18.86 16.82
N LEU A 314 4.88 18.94 16.46
CA LEU A 314 3.87 17.98 16.92
C LEU A 314 4.27 16.57 16.54
N SER A 315 4.61 16.36 15.27
CA SER A 315 5.07 15.08 14.76
C SER A 315 6.41 14.65 15.37
N GLN A 316 7.31 15.58 15.74
CA GLN A 316 8.58 15.23 16.42
C GLN A 316 8.34 14.65 17.83
N LEU A 317 7.27 15.08 18.50
CA LEU A 317 6.91 14.48 19.78
C LEU A 317 6.37 13.04 19.62
N ARG A 318 5.99 12.62 18.40
CA ARG A 318 5.39 11.31 18.13
C ARG A 318 6.39 10.27 17.66
N LYS A 319 7.45 10.05 18.44
CA LYS A 319 8.42 8.96 18.20
C LYS A 319 7.76 7.57 18.18
N ASP A 320 6.63 7.41 18.87
CA ASP A 320 5.78 6.21 18.89
C ASP A 320 4.99 5.98 17.59
N GLY A 321 4.98 6.98 16.71
CA GLY A 321 4.01 7.07 15.63
C GLY A 321 4.34 6.44 14.31
N HIS A 322 5.53 5.87 14.22
CA HIS A 322 5.98 5.23 13.00
C HIS A 322 5.43 3.80 12.88
N PRO A 323 5.17 3.31 11.65
CA PRO A 323 4.87 1.90 11.43
C PRO A 323 5.99 0.96 11.89
N SER A 324 7.23 1.44 11.94
CA SER A 324 8.40 0.69 12.41
C SER A 324 8.59 -0.61 11.58
N LYS A 325 8.60 -1.77 12.24
CA LYS A 325 8.68 -3.11 11.65
C LYS A 325 7.31 -3.71 11.33
N TYR A 326 6.23 -3.06 11.74
CA TYR A 326 4.86 -3.55 11.67
C TYR A 326 4.19 -3.05 10.40
N ASN A 327 4.63 -3.56 9.25
CA ASN A 327 4.05 -3.25 7.95
C ASN A 327 4.24 -4.44 7.00
N ALA A 328 3.48 -4.43 5.90
CA ALA A 328 3.50 -5.49 4.90
C ALA A 328 4.87 -5.77 4.27
N PHE A 329 5.76 -4.77 4.26
CA PHE A 329 7.08 -4.90 3.64
C PHE A 329 8.07 -5.73 4.47
N LYS A 330 7.81 -5.95 5.77
CA LYS A 330 8.66 -6.77 6.65
C LYS A 330 8.02 -8.06 7.15
N GLY A 331 6.70 -8.25 6.99
CA GLY A 331 6.00 -9.48 7.38
C GLY A 331 6.52 -10.77 6.72
N MET A 332 7.27 -10.67 5.61
CA MET A 332 7.90 -11.83 4.95
C MET A 332 9.35 -12.11 5.38
N ALA A 333 10.00 -11.22 6.15
CA ALA A 333 11.38 -11.42 6.60
C ALA A 333 11.49 -12.22 7.91
N SER A 334 10.39 -12.41 8.64
CA SER A 334 10.38 -13.10 9.95
C SER A 334 10.20 -14.62 9.86
N LEU A 335 9.98 -15.18 8.68
CA LEU A 335 9.79 -16.64 8.49
C LEU A 335 11.05 -17.36 7.99
N LEU A 336 12.17 -16.67 7.79
CA LEU A 336 13.41 -17.26 7.26
C LEU A 336 14.58 -17.29 8.25
N THR A 337 14.41 -16.86 9.51
CA THR A 337 15.54 -16.71 10.45
C THR A 337 15.71 -17.79 11.50
N HIS A 338 14.93 -18.89 11.48
CA HIS A 338 15.06 -19.94 12.51
C HIS A 338 15.17 -21.39 12.00
N SER A 339 15.50 -21.65 10.73
CA SER A 339 15.60 -23.04 10.24
C SER A 339 16.71 -23.35 9.24
N LEU A 340 17.76 -22.52 9.13
CA LEU A 340 18.90 -22.79 8.22
C LEU A 340 20.23 -22.40 8.87
N PHE A 341 20.56 -23.03 10.00
CA PHE A 341 21.85 -22.86 10.66
C PHE A 341 22.56 -24.20 10.85
N PHE A 342 22.56 -25.09 9.84
CA PHE A 342 23.40 -26.30 9.92
C PHE A 342 23.89 -26.92 8.59
N ILE A 343 23.57 -26.37 7.43
CA ILE A 343 24.03 -26.95 6.15
C ILE A 343 24.42 -25.84 5.19
N PHE A 344 25.57 -25.19 5.38
CA PHE A 344 26.30 -24.52 4.30
C PHE A 344 27.75 -24.19 4.70
N THR A 345 28.48 -25.16 5.26
CA THR A 345 29.94 -25.13 5.40
C THR A 345 30.56 -26.08 4.37
N LEU A 346 30.28 -25.86 3.08
CA LEU A 346 31.04 -26.39 1.95
C LEU A 346 30.47 -25.77 0.68
N ILE A 347 31.13 -24.71 0.20
CA ILE A 347 31.29 -24.23 -1.18
C ILE A 347 31.70 -22.75 -1.04
N THR A 348 32.99 -22.57 -0.78
CA THR A 348 33.68 -21.33 -1.13
C THR A 348 34.33 -21.55 -2.49
N THR A 349 33.86 -20.83 -3.51
CA THR A 349 34.68 -20.03 -4.45
C THR A 349 33.80 -19.58 -5.63
N SER A 350 33.96 -18.31 -6.03
CA SER A 350 33.37 -17.64 -7.20
C SER A 350 32.01 -16.94 -6.99
N ILE A 351 31.98 -15.86 -6.21
CA ILE A 351 30.88 -14.87 -6.27
C ILE A 351 31.34 -13.72 -7.18
N HIS A 352 30.80 -13.67 -8.41
CA HIS A 352 30.70 -12.41 -9.14
C HIS A 352 29.58 -11.59 -8.49
N SER A 353 29.87 -10.34 -8.12
CA SER A 353 28.88 -9.42 -7.54
C SER A 353 27.86 -9.04 -8.62
N ILE A 354 26.69 -9.68 -8.60
CA ILE A 354 25.55 -9.25 -9.39
C ILE A 354 24.78 -8.23 -8.54
N ASN A 355 24.92 -6.95 -8.88
CA ASN A 355 24.17 -5.87 -8.24
C ASN A 355 22.67 -6.06 -8.50
N GLY A 356 21.95 -6.63 -7.54
CA GLY A 356 20.49 -6.77 -7.58
C GLY A 356 19.80 -5.54 -6.98
N ALA A 357 19.15 -4.73 -7.82
CA ALA A 357 18.21 -3.71 -7.35
C ALA A 357 16.99 -4.40 -6.71
N PHE A 358 16.64 -4.03 -5.47
CA PHE A 358 15.58 -4.66 -4.67
C PHE A 358 14.17 -4.48 -5.28
N ALA A 359 13.91 -3.36 -5.97
CA ALA A 359 12.75 -3.16 -6.83
C ALA A 359 13.04 -2.01 -7.82
N LYS A 360 12.63 -2.15 -9.08
CA LYS A 360 12.73 -1.11 -10.11
C LYS A 360 11.32 -0.80 -10.58
N GLN A 361 10.77 0.35 -10.18
CA GLN A 361 9.47 0.81 -10.65
C GLN A 361 9.70 1.46 -12.02
N TYR A 362 9.22 0.81 -13.08
CA TYR A 362 9.20 1.42 -14.40
C TYR A 362 8.05 2.44 -14.41
N LEU A 363 8.38 3.73 -14.33
CA LEU A 363 7.50 4.75 -14.89
C LEU A 363 7.39 4.39 -16.38
N THR A 364 6.25 3.85 -16.76
CA THR A 364 5.91 3.79 -18.18
C THR A 364 5.60 5.22 -18.58
N GLU A 365 6.64 5.99 -18.90
CA GLU A 365 6.45 6.95 -19.97
C GLU A 365 5.86 6.17 -21.13
N ALA A 366 4.77 6.70 -21.66
CA ALA A 366 4.06 6.19 -22.81
C ALA A 366 4.93 6.29 -24.09
N LYS A 367 6.13 5.69 -24.10
CA LYS A 367 6.53 4.95 -25.28
C LYS A 367 5.62 3.75 -25.30
N GLN A 368 4.58 3.89 -26.12
CA GLN A 368 3.62 2.89 -26.53
C GLN A 368 4.35 1.63 -27.07
N MET A 369 4.99 0.85 -26.20
CA MET A 369 5.14 -0.57 -26.44
C MET A 369 3.71 -1.08 -26.41
N LYS A 370 3.09 -1.19 -27.59
CA LYS A 370 1.86 -1.96 -27.78
C LYS A 370 2.13 -3.39 -27.29
N ARG A 371 2.02 -3.62 -25.98
CA ARG A 371 1.87 -4.96 -25.42
C ARG A 371 0.52 -5.42 -25.92
N THR A 372 0.56 -6.17 -27.01
CA THR A 372 -0.65 -6.69 -27.64
C THR A 372 -1.18 -7.76 -26.71
N GLU A 373 -2.31 -7.49 -26.07
CA GLU A 373 -2.99 -8.48 -25.26
C GLU A 373 -3.32 -9.70 -26.12
N LYS A 374 -3.01 -10.89 -25.59
CA LYS A 374 -3.23 -12.18 -26.23
C LYS A 374 -4.19 -12.97 -25.37
N MET A 375 -5.18 -13.59 -26.02
CA MET A 375 -5.98 -14.64 -25.43
C MET A 375 -5.37 -15.99 -25.81
N SER A 376 -5.08 -16.82 -24.81
CA SER A 376 -4.73 -18.23 -25.01
C SER A 376 -5.82 -19.11 -24.42
N HIS A 377 -6.19 -20.14 -25.17
CA HIS A 377 -6.98 -21.27 -24.66
C HIS A 377 -6.03 -22.44 -24.42
N LEU A 378 -6.03 -22.98 -23.21
CA LEU A 378 -5.26 -24.15 -22.82
C LEU A 378 -6.24 -25.28 -22.48
N HIS A 379 -5.93 -26.48 -22.93
CA HIS A 379 -6.71 -27.68 -22.67
C HIS A 379 -5.79 -28.80 -22.22
N PHE A 380 -6.10 -29.43 -21.09
CA PHE A 380 -5.32 -30.51 -20.50
C PHE A 380 -6.13 -31.28 -19.45
N TYR A 381 -5.60 -32.41 -19.01
CA TYR A 381 -6.19 -33.29 -18.01
C TYR A 381 -5.34 -33.34 -16.75
N PHE A 382 -5.95 -33.11 -15.61
CA PHE A 382 -5.37 -33.14 -14.27
C PHE A 382 -5.64 -34.50 -13.62
N HIS A 383 -4.60 -35.12 -13.03
CA HIS A 383 -4.65 -36.47 -12.46
C HIS A 383 -4.34 -36.45 -10.96
N ASP A 384 -5.39 -36.50 -10.14
CA ASP A 384 -5.30 -36.56 -8.69
C ASP A 384 -5.27 -38.02 -8.25
N ILE A 385 -4.10 -38.52 -7.84
CA ILE A 385 -3.88 -39.93 -7.50
C ILE A 385 -3.55 -40.03 -6.00
N LEU A 386 -4.51 -40.50 -5.22
CA LEU A 386 -4.38 -40.73 -3.78
C LEU A 386 -3.93 -42.16 -3.47
N SER A 387 -4.12 -43.08 -4.43
CA SER A 387 -3.89 -44.51 -4.24
C SER A 387 -2.55 -45.02 -4.81
N GLY A 388 -2.31 -46.31 -4.64
CA GLY A 388 -1.12 -46.99 -5.16
C GLY A 388 0.17 -46.71 -4.38
N LYS A 389 1.30 -47.09 -4.98
CA LYS A 389 2.63 -47.00 -4.34
C LYS A 389 3.29 -45.62 -4.50
N LYS A 390 2.76 -44.78 -5.38
CA LYS A 390 3.29 -43.46 -5.73
C LYS A 390 2.14 -42.46 -5.89
N PRO A 391 1.43 -42.12 -4.80
CA PRO A 391 0.37 -41.12 -4.87
C PRO A 391 0.96 -39.76 -5.25
N SER A 392 0.22 -38.98 -6.04
CA SER A 392 0.53 -37.59 -6.36
C SER A 392 -0.12 -36.60 -5.38
N ALA A 393 -1.11 -37.07 -4.61
CA ALA A 393 -1.78 -36.30 -3.57
C ALA A 393 -1.71 -36.99 -2.20
N VAL A 394 -1.36 -36.22 -1.17
CA VAL A 394 -1.18 -36.72 0.20
C VAL A 394 -1.99 -35.87 1.16
N LYS A 395 -2.76 -36.53 2.03
CA LYS A 395 -3.48 -35.87 3.12
C LYS A 395 -2.49 -35.35 4.16
N ILE A 396 -2.52 -34.04 4.42
CA ILE A 396 -1.64 -33.35 5.36
C ILE A 396 -2.36 -32.83 6.60
N ILE A 397 -3.69 -32.67 6.53
CA ILE A 397 -4.52 -32.25 7.66
C ILE A 397 -5.75 -33.15 7.72
N GLU A 398 -6.01 -33.72 8.90
CA GLU A 398 -7.25 -34.46 9.18
C GLU A 398 -8.33 -33.54 9.75
N SER A 399 -9.60 -33.92 9.61
CA SER A 399 -10.68 -33.16 10.24
C SER A 399 -10.69 -33.40 11.75
N PRO A 400 -10.73 -32.35 12.58
CA PRO A 400 -10.92 -32.50 14.02
C PRO A 400 -12.36 -32.97 14.37
N LEU A 401 -13.29 -32.88 13.41
CA LEU A 401 -14.67 -33.30 13.57
C LEU A 401 -14.79 -34.81 13.34
N LYS A 402 -14.54 -35.60 14.39
CA LYS A 402 -14.69 -37.07 14.34
C LYS A 402 -16.15 -37.46 14.02
N ALA A 403 -16.37 -37.86 12.78
CA ALA A 403 -17.44 -38.74 12.28
C ALA A 403 -18.88 -38.50 12.78
N LYS A 404 -19.57 -37.47 12.26
CA LYS A 404 -21.05 -37.44 12.15
C LYS A 404 -21.57 -36.71 10.89
N GLY A 405 -20.89 -36.85 9.76
CA GLY A 405 -21.38 -36.32 8.47
C GLY A 405 -20.38 -36.46 7.33
N LEU A 406 -20.91 -36.51 6.11
CA LEU A 406 -20.23 -36.70 4.81
C LEU A 406 -19.22 -35.62 4.41
N THR A 407 -18.98 -34.59 5.22
CA THR A 407 -18.46 -33.32 4.68
C THR A 407 -16.95 -33.16 4.77
N GLY A 408 -16.24 -34.00 5.53
CA GLY A 408 -14.77 -34.00 5.61
C GLY A 408 -14.13 -32.63 5.86
N PHE A 409 -14.91 -31.67 6.40
CA PHE A 409 -14.56 -30.26 6.41
C PHE A 409 -13.21 -30.02 7.11
N GLY A 410 -12.35 -29.24 6.47
CA GLY A 410 -10.99 -28.94 6.92
C GLY A 410 -9.93 -29.99 6.54
N VAL A 411 -10.31 -31.18 6.07
CA VAL A 411 -9.32 -32.12 5.52
C VAL A 411 -8.61 -31.45 4.34
N THR A 412 -7.27 -31.49 4.36
CA THR A 412 -6.43 -30.81 3.36
C THR A 412 -5.42 -31.77 2.79
N PHE A 413 -5.21 -31.68 1.48
CA PHE A 413 -4.27 -32.46 0.71
C PHE A 413 -3.19 -31.54 0.11
N MET A 414 -1.95 -32.02 0.10
CA MET A 414 -0.84 -31.46 -0.68
C MET A 414 -0.72 -32.26 -1.97
N VAL A 415 -0.59 -31.58 -3.11
CA VAL A 415 -0.59 -32.21 -4.43
C VAL A 415 0.61 -31.82 -5.28
N ASP A 416 1.07 -32.76 -6.10
CA ASP A 416 1.99 -32.60 -7.23
C ASP A 416 1.50 -33.48 -8.39
N ASP A 417 0.35 -33.09 -8.94
CA ASP A 417 -0.43 -33.88 -9.89
C ASP A 417 0.03 -33.67 -11.33
N ALA A 418 -0.02 -34.73 -12.13
CA ALA A 418 0.36 -34.65 -13.54
C ALA A 418 -0.72 -33.91 -14.35
N LEU A 419 -0.28 -33.11 -15.33
CA LEU A 419 -1.13 -32.54 -16.38
C LEU A 419 -0.78 -33.20 -17.70
N THR A 420 -1.76 -33.77 -18.43
CA THR A 420 -1.52 -34.46 -19.71
C THR A 420 -2.38 -33.91 -20.84
N GLU A 421 -1.97 -34.16 -22.10
CA GLU A 421 -2.75 -33.74 -23.29
C GLU A 421 -4.06 -34.50 -23.47
N LYS A 422 -4.15 -35.73 -22.93
CA LYS A 422 -5.32 -36.60 -23.03
C LYS A 422 -5.65 -37.23 -21.68
N ALA A 423 -6.87 -37.73 -21.54
CA ALA A 423 -7.37 -38.37 -20.33
C ALA A 423 -6.53 -39.58 -19.87
N GLU A 424 -5.82 -40.26 -20.78
CA GLU A 424 -5.01 -41.42 -20.42
C GLU A 424 -3.77 -40.99 -19.59
N PRO A 425 -3.49 -41.62 -18.43
CA PRO A 425 -2.33 -41.27 -17.59
C PRO A 425 -0.96 -41.48 -18.27
N THR A 426 -0.91 -42.31 -19.30
CA THR A 426 0.29 -42.55 -20.11
C THR A 426 0.48 -41.52 -21.23
N SER A 427 -0.48 -40.60 -21.39
CA SER A 427 -0.40 -39.50 -22.36
C SER A 427 0.74 -38.55 -22.01
N LYS A 428 1.14 -37.75 -23.00
CA LYS A 428 2.23 -36.79 -22.86
C LYS A 428 1.93 -35.83 -21.71
N ILE A 429 2.86 -35.76 -20.75
CA ILE A 429 2.80 -34.80 -19.64
C ILE A 429 3.16 -33.41 -20.19
N VAL A 430 2.29 -32.44 -19.96
CA VAL A 430 2.46 -31.04 -20.37
C VAL A 430 2.76 -30.10 -19.21
N GLY A 431 2.56 -30.56 -17.97
CA GLY A 431 2.81 -29.78 -16.78
C GLY A 431 2.51 -30.52 -15.49
N ARG A 432 2.54 -29.78 -14.40
CA ARG A 432 2.27 -30.25 -13.03
C ARG A 432 1.35 -29.27 -12.33
N ALA A 433 0.37 -29.76 -11.58
CA ALA A 433 -0.43 -28.95 -10.67
C ALA A 433 0.09 -29.14 -9.24
N GLN A 434 0.53 -28.04 -8.64
CA GLN A 434 1.25 -28.04 -7.37
C GLN A 434 0.59 -27.08 -6.39
N GLY A 435 0.25 -27.57 -5.21
CA GLY A 435 -0.39 -26.76 -4.18
C GLY A 435 -1.21 -27.57 -3.22
N ILE A 436 -2.32 -27.01 -2.75
CA ILE A 436 -3.23 -27.68 -1.81
C ILE A 436 -4.67 -27.61 -2.29
N TYR A 437 -5.46 -28.58 -1.85
CA TYR A 437 -6.91 -28.44 -1.80
C TYR A 437 -7.47 -28.86 -0.45
N SER A 438 -8.54 -28.19 -0.03
CA SER A 438 -9.20 -28.46 1.26
C SER A 438 -10.70 -28.63 1.08
N LEU A 439 -11.31 -29.57 1.81
CA LEU A 439 -12.76 -29.65 1.91
C LEU A 439 -13.30 -28.43 2.67
N ALA A 440 -13.97 -27.54 1.94
CA ALA A 440 -14.32 -26.20 2.39
C ALA A 440 -15.83 -25.99 2.66
N SER A 441 -16.66 -26.99 2.39
CA SER A 441 -18.09 -26.95 2.71
C SER A 441 -18.39 -27.65 4.05
N GLN A 442 -19.19 -26.99 4.89
CA GLN A 442 -19.80 -27.61 6.08
C GLN A 442 -21.20 -28.20 5.78
N SER A 443 -21.77 -27.93 4.61
CA SER A 443 -23.11 -28.37 4.23
C SER A 443 -23.13 -29.86 3.91
N LYS A 444 -24.18 -30.56 4.37
CA LYS A 444 -24.35 -32.02 4.17
C LYS A 444 -24.71 -32.40 2.73
N THR A 445 -25.13 -31.43 1.92
CA THR A 445 -25.58 -31.63 0.53
C THR A 445 -24.62 -31.03 -0.50
N ASP A 446 -23.54 -30.38 -0.05
CA ASP A 446 -22.57 -29.70 -0.90
C ASP A 446 -21.16 -30.20 -0.56
N VAL A 447 -20.47 -30.76 -1.56
CA VAL A 447 -19.06 -31.13 -1.46
C VAL A 447 -18.28 -30.14 -2.31
N ALA A 448 -17.59 -29.22 -1.65
CA ALA A 448 -16.81 -28.19 -2.30
C ALA A 448 -15.38 -28.17 -1.77
N LEU A 449 -14.42 -28.13 -2.69
CA LEU A 449 -13.02 -27.94 -2.40
C LEU A 449 -12.65 -26.46 -2.52
N LEU A 450 -11.73 -25.98 -1.69
CA LEU A 450 -10.96 -24.78 -1.96
C LEU A 450 -9.68 -25.21 -2.67
N MET A 451 -9.48 -24.75 -3.89
CA MET A 451 -8.28 -25.03 -4.68
C MET A 451 -7.30 -23.87 -4.51
N VAL A 452 -6.05 -24.16 -4.13
CA VAL A 452 -4.95 -23.18 -4.06
C VAL A 452 -3.75 -23.81 -4.77
N MET A 453 -3.65 -23.59 -6.08
CA MET A 453 -2.73 -24.35 -6.94
C MET A 453 -2.02 -23.47 -7.96
N ASN A 454 -0.79 -23.86 -8.28
CA ASN A 454 -0.05 -23.40 -9.45
C ASN A 454 0.01 -24.53 -10.48
N PHE A 455 -0.32 -24.21 -11.73
CA PHE A 455 -0.14 -25.09 -12.88
C PHE A 455 1.15 -24.68 -13.56
N VAL A 456 2.16 -25.55 -13.48
CA VAL A 456 3.51 -25.34 -14.01
C VAL A 456 3.65 -26.08 -15.32
N PHE A 457 3.74 -25.36 -16.43
CA PHE A 457 3.87 -25.97 -17.75
C PHE A 457 5.33 -26.29 -18.05
N ILE A 458 5.59 -27.50 -18.57
CA ILE A 458 6.94 -28.00 -18.86
C ILE A 458 7.17 -28.29 -20.34
N GLU A 459 6.14 -28.06 -21.17
CA GLU A 459 6.13 -28.38 -22.59
C GLU A 459 5.67 -27.21 -23.46
N GLY A 460 6.07 -27.27 -24.74
CA GLY A 460 5.61 -26.35 -25.77
C GLY A 460 5.99 -24.89 -25.52
N LYS A 461 5.19 -23.98 -26.10
CA LYS A 461 5.44 -22.52 -26.03
C LYS A 461 5.46 -21.99 -24.59
N TYR A 462 4.75 -22.62 -23.67
CA TYR A 462 4.56 -22.13 -22.31
C TYR A 462 5.49 -22.80 -21.28
N ASN A 463 6.47 -23.59 -21.72
CA ASN A 463 7.46 -24.21 -20.84
C ASN A 463 8.10 -23.18 -19.88
N GLY A 464 8.10 -23.50 -18.58
CA GLY A 464 8.61 -22.67 -17.50
C GLY A 464 7.66 -21.55 -17.07
N SER A 465 6.49 -21.40 -17.70
CA SER A 465 5.45 -20.44 -17.29
C SER A 465 4.45 -21.11 -16.36
N THR A 466 3.78 -20.31 -15.53
CA THR A 466 2.76 -20.81 -14.60
C THR A 466 1.48 -19.99 -14.64
N ILE A 467 0.36 -20.63 -14.32
CA ILE A 467 -0.90 -19.95 -13.95
C ILE A 467 -1.29 -20.35 -12.52
N SER A 468 -1.92 -19.44 -11.80
CA SER A 468 -2.34 -19.65 -10.41
C SER A 468 -3.86 -19.64 -10.32
N ILE A 469 -4.42 -20.65 -9.65
CA ILE A 469 -5.85 -20.78 -9.35
C ILE A 469 -6.05 -20.68 -7.85
N LEU A 470 -6.98 -19.80 -7.44
CA LEU A 470 -7.51 -19.73 -6.10
C LEU A 470 -9.04 -19.64 -6.21
N GLY A 471 -9.73 -20.74 -5.94
CA GLY A 471 -11.16 -20.82 -6.24
C GLY A 471 -11.91 -21.93 -5.53
N ARG A 472 -13.22 -21.75 -5.38
CA ARG A 472 -14.15 -22.78 -4.92
C ARG A 472 -14.43 -23.77 -6.06
N ASN A 473 -14.40 -25.06 -5.75
CA ASN A 473 -14.60 -26.16 -6.69
C ASN A 473 -15.72 -27.09 -6.17
N PRO A 474 -16.99 -26.86 -6.55
CA PRO A 474 -18.12 -27.69 -6.14
C PRO A 474 -18.17 -28.99 -6.95
N VAL A 475 -17.47 -30.03 -6.50
CA VAL A 475 -17.15 -31.23 -7.30
C VAL A 475 -18.36 -32.05 -7.76
N LEU A 476 -19.56 -31.80 -7.21
CA LEU A 476 -20.82 -32.42 -7.62
C LEU A 476 -21.45 -31.76 -8.86
N GLU A 477 -20.99 -30.57 -9.25
CA GLU A 477 -21.47 -29.86 -10.44
C GLU A 477 -20.74 -30.34 -11.71
N ASN A 478 -21.47 -30.37 -12.82
CA ASN A 478 -20.98 -30.88 -14.11
C ASN A 478 -19.83 -30.02 -14.68
N VAL A 479 -20.01 -28.69 -14.75
CA VAL A 479 -18.98 -27.75 -15.20
C VAL A 479 -18.79 -26.72 -14.11
N ARG A 480 -17.54 -26.55 -13.69
CA ARG A 480 -17.18 -25.70 -12.56
C ARG A 480 -16.23 -24.62 -13.03
N GLU A 481 -16.46 -23.39 -12.61
CA GLU A 481 -15.61 -22.27 -12.95
C GLU A 481 -14.69 -21.90 -11.80
N MET A 482 -13.40 -21.67 -12.10
CA MET A 482 -12.43 -21.16 -11.13
C MET A 482 -11.64 -19.98 -11.72
N PRO A 483 -11.42 -18.90 -10.95
CA PRO A 483 -10.69 -17.75 -11.45
C PRO A 483 -9.19 -18.02 -11.50
N LEU A 484 -8.55 -17.48 -12.55
CA LEU A 484 -7.10 -17.34 -12.61
C LEU A 484 -6.72 -16.05 -11.89
N VAL A 485 -5.96 -16.17 -10.81
CA VAL A 485 -5.58 -15.05 -9.95
C VAL A 485 -4.18 -14.50 -10.26
N GLY A 486 -3.48 -15.10 -11.22
CA GLY A 486 -2.19 -14.61 -11.70
C GLY A 486 -1.44 -15.63 -12.55
N GLY A 487 -0.23 -15.26 -12.96
CA GLY A 487 0.67 -16.13 -13.71
C GLY A 487 2.09 -15.57 -13.81
N THR A 488 3.02 -16.45 -14.20
CA THR A 488 4.45 -16.14 -14.34
C THR A 488 4.95 -16.53 -15.73
N GLY A 489 6.18 -16.12 -16.07
CA GLY A 489 6.73 -16.35 -17.40
C GLY A 489 5.93 -15.62 -18.48
N LEU A 490 5.46 -16.35 -19.49
CA LEU A 490 4.60 -15.82 -20.55
C LEU A 490 3.21 -15.43 -20.07
N PHE A 491 2.76 -15.92 -18.92
CA PHE A 491 1.47 -15.56 -18.32
C PHE A 491 1.60 -14.40 -17.32
N ARG A 492 2.62 -13.55 -17.44
CA ARG A 492 2.76 -12.39 -16.56
C ARG A 492 1.57 -11.43 -16.74
N PHE A 493 0.99 -10.98 -15.63
CA PHE A 493 -0.25 -10.20 -15.58
C PHE A 493 -1.49 -10.97 -16.08
N ALA A 494 -1.43 -12.31 -16.04
CA ALA A 494 -2.55 -13.14 -16.47
C ALA A 494 -3.81 -12.90 -15.65
N ARG A 495 -4.95 -12.87 -16.35
CA ARG A 495 -6.30 -12.91 -15.79
C ARG A 495 -7.19 -13.78 -16.68
N GLY A 496 -8.20 -14.41 -16.09
CA GLY A 496 -9.09 -15.31 -16.83
C GLY A 496 -9.81 -16.30 -15.94
N TYR A 497 -10.28 -17.38 -16.53
CA TYR A 497 -11.04 -18.42 -15.84
C TYR A 497 -10.74 -19.80 -16.41
N ALA A 498 -10.94 -20.82 -15.58
CA ALA A 498 -10.88 -22.23 -15.95
C ALA A 498 -12.27 -22.83 -15.82
N LEU A 499 -12.73 -23.51 -16.87
CA LEU A 499 -13.89 -24.39 -16.83
C LEU A 499 -13.40 -25.82 -16.68
N VAL A 500 -13.87 -26.50 -15.64
CA VAL A 500 -13.39 -27.84 -15.30
C VAL A 500 -14.54 -28.84 -15.21
N ASN A 501 -14.27 -30.06 -15.67
CA ASN A 501 -15.23 -31.15 -15.71
C ASN A 501 -14.56 -32.44 -15.20
N THR A 502 -15.22 -33.18 -14.32
CA THR A 502 -14.67 -34.44 -13.82
C THR A 502 -15.02 -35.55 -14.81
N ILE A 503 -14.01 -36.14 -15.45
CA ILE A 503 -14.23 -37.19 -16.44
C ILE A 503 -14.15 -38.60 -15.84
N HIS A 504 -13.44 -38.75 -14.72
CA HIS A 504 -13.34 -39.98 -13.97
C HIS A 504 -13.18 -39.69 -12.48
N PHE A 505 -13.86 -40.48 -11.64
CA PHE A 505 -13.69 -40.45 -10.19
C PHE A 505 -13.94 -41.83 -9.61
N ASP A 506 -12.96 -42.40 -8.92
CA ASP A 506 -13.11 -43.64 -8.17
C ASP A 506 -13.43 -43.32 -6.70
N VAL A 507 -14.66 -43.61 -6.29
CA VAL A 507 -15.17 -43.33 -4.94
C VAL A 507 -14.41 -44.11 -3.85
N LYS A 508 -13.83 -45.28 -4.17
CA LYS A 508 -13.12 -46.11 -3.20
C LYS A 508 -11.71 -45.60 -2.94
N THR A 509 -11.03 -45.16 -3.98
CA THR A 509 -9.63 -44.72 -3.88
C THR A 509 -9.50 -43.21 -3.69
N GLY A 510 -10.47 -42.45 -4.18
CA GLY A 510 -10.43 -40.99 -4.28
C GLY A 510 -9.70 -40.50 -5.53
N ASP A 511 -9.24 -41.40 -6.41
CA ASP A 511 -8.50 -41.02 -7.61
C ASP A 511 -9.44 -40.32 -8.61
N ALA A 512 -8.98 -39.22 -9.20
CA ALA A 512 -9.76 -38.41 -10.11
C ALA A 512 -8.98 -38.02 -11.37
N ILE A 513 -9.69 -37.97 -12.49
CA ILE A 513 -9.20 -37.33 -13.71
C ILE A 513 -10.16 -36.19 -14.06
N VAL A 514 -9.61 -34.99 -14.20
CA VAL A 514 -10.39 -33.76 -14.39
C VAL A 514 -9.89 -33.04 -15.64
N GLU A 515 -10.82 -32.77 -16.56
CA GLU A 515 -10.56 -31.98 -17.75
C GLU A 515 -10.58 -30.48 -17.41
N TYR A 516 -9.59 -29.74 -17.90
CA TYR A 516 -9.46 -28.29 -17.74
C TYR A 516 -9.50 -27.59 -19.09
N ASN A 517 -10.36 -26.58 -19.20
CA ASN A 517 -10.39 -25.60 -20.28
C ASN A 517 -10.10 -24.22 -19.70
N VAL A 518 -8.89 -23.70 -19.94
CA VAL A 518 -8.41 -22.45 -19.37
C VAL A 518 -8.38 -21.36 -20.43
N TYR A 519 -9.06 -20.25 -20.17
CA TYR A 519 -9.04 -19.06 -21.00
C TYR A 519 -8.24 -17.98 -20.27
N VAL A 520 -7.08 -17.62 -20.80
CA VAL A 520 -6.13 -16.71 -20.15
C VAL A 520 -5.79 -15.53 -21.06
N LEU A 521 -6.01 -14.32 -20.56
CA LEU A 521 -5.53 -13.06 -21.14
C LEU A 521 -4.15 -12.74 -20.57
N HIS A 522 -3.17 -12.48 -21.44
CA HIS A 522 -1.78 -12.12 -21.09
C HIS A 522 -1.17 -11.23 -22.19
N TYR A 523 0.14 -10.94 -22.17
CA TYR A 523 0.79 -9.94 -23.03
C TYR A 523 1.96 -10.49 -23.84
#